data_AF-A0A2L0AEK3-F1
#
_entry.id   AF-A0A2L0AEK3-F1
#
_cell.length_a   1.000
_cell.length_b   1.000
_cell.length_c   1.000
_cell.angle_alpha   90.00
_cell.angle_beta   90.00
_cell.angle_gamma   90.00
#
_symmetry.space_group_name_H-M   'P 1'
#
loop_
_entity.id
_entity.type
_entity.pdbx_description
1 polymer ?
#
loop_
_entity_poly.entity_id
_entity_poly.type
_entity_poly.pdbx_seq_one_letter_code
_entity_poly.pdbx_strand_id
1 'polypeptide(L)'
;MADDPVLPPLPSTGRLQELLFDAARLGRVDVIPALLQAGADIGASDAKGYTPLILASYNGHEAATALLLSNGADVDQADEGRGNTALMGVAFKGYEHVAALLLDAGALPDARNNAGQTALMMAALFGHHAIVDRLLASGADPHARDIAENSAITVAKAQGNDAMVSRLMSVQIL
;
A
#
# COMPACT_ATOMS: atom_id res chain seq x y z
N MET A 1 -36.84 -29.29 -21.28
CA MET A 1 -36.82 -28.09 -20.45
C MET A 1 -35.77 -28.39 -19.40
N ALA A 2 -34.54 -27.95 -19.62
CA ALA A 2 -33.46 -28.16 -18.65
C ALA A 2 -33.78 -27.25 -17.46
N ASP A 3 -33.82 -27.81 -16.26
CA ASP A 3 -33.84 -27.02 -15.03
C ASP A 3 -32.59 -26.13 -15.06
N ASP A 4 -32.80 -24.82 -15.11
CA ASP A 4 -31.71 -23.87 -14.89
C ASP A 4 -31.09 -24.21 -13.52
N PRO A 5 -29.76 -24.35 -13.43
CA PRO A 5 -29.12 -24.64 -12.16
C PRO A 5 -29.47 -23.53 -11.18
N VAL A 6 -30.22 -23.89 -10.13
CA VAL A 6 -30.55 -22.99 -9.03
C VAL A 6 -29.23 -22.54 -8.43
N LEU A 7 -28.83 -21.32 -8.75
CA LEU A 7 -27.62 -20.70 -8.23
C LEU A 7 -27.75 -20.70 -6.69
N PRO A 8 -26.76 -21.20 -5.93
CA PRO A 8 -26.82 -21.16 -4.48
C PRO A 8 -27.05 -19.71 -4.02
N PRO A 9 -27.80 -19.50 -2.91
CA PRO A 9 -28.09 -18.15 -2.44
C PRO A 9 -26.79 -17.37 -2.25
N LEU A 10 -26.75 -16.17 -2.83
CA LEU A 10 -25.59 -15.29 -2.73
C LEU A 10 -25.27 -15.07 -1.24
N PRO A 11 -23.99 -15.12 -0.83
CA PRO A 11 -23.64 -14.80 0.55
C PRO A 11 -24.08 -13.38 0.88
N SER A 12 -24.42 -13.10 2.15
CA SER A 12 -24.70 -11.73 2.57
C SER A 12 -23.52 -10.83 2.23
N THR A 13 -23.78 -9.57 1.88
CA THR A 13 -22.74 -8.60 1.47
C THR A 13 -21.59 -8.54 2.49
N GLY A 14 -21.90 -8.65 3.80
CA GLY A 14 -20.88 -8.75 4.85
C GLY A 14 -19.98 -9.98 4.74
N ARG A 15 -20.52 -11.16 4.40
CA ARG A 15 -19.72 -12.38 4.22
C ARG A 15 -18.84 -12.33 2.98
N LEU A 16 -19.33 -11.76 1.88
CA LEU A 16 -18.51 -11.53 0.68
C LEU A 16 -17.34 -10.61 0.99
N GLN A 17 -17.60 -9.56 1.77
CA GLN A 17 -16.58 -8.59 2.15
C GLN A 17 -15.49 -9.22 3.03
N GLU A 18 -15.87 -9.98 4.06
CA GLU A 18 -14.92 -10.71 4.92
C GLU A 18 -14.04 -11.66 4.10
N LEU A 19 -14.64 -12.38 3.14
CA LEU A 19 -13.90 -13.27 2.24
C LEU A 19 -12.91 -12.51 1.34
N LEU A 20 -13.26 -11.31 0.88
CA LEU A 20 -12.34 -10.47 0.09
C LEU A 20 -11.16 -9.99 0.94
N PHE A 21 -11.42 -9.57 2.19
CA PHE A 21 -10.35 -9.21 3.12
C PHE A 21 -9.41 -10.39 3.41
N ASP A 22 -9.96 -11.58 3.65
CA ASP A 22 -9.15 -12.78 3.89
C ASP A 22 -8.37 -13.20 2.63
N ALA A 23 -9.00 -13.13 1.46
CA ALA A 23 -8.34 -13.43 0.20
C ALA A 23 -7.17 -12.47 -0.06
N ALA A 24 -7.36 -11.17 0.14
CA ALA A 24 -6.29 -10.18 -0.01
C ALA A 24 -5.17 -10.40 1.01
N ARG A 25 -5.52 -10.61 2.29
CA ARG A 25 -4.56 -10.82 3.39
C ARG A 25 -3.72 -12.08 3.23
N LEU A 26 -4.27 -13.11 2.60
CA LEU A 26 -3.60 -14.39 2.34
C LEU A 26 -3.05 -14.51 0.92
N GLY A 27 -3.23 -13.50 0.07
CA GLY A 27 -2.76 -13.51 -1.32
C GLY A 27 -3.48 -14.48 -2.25
N ARG A 28 -4.74 -14.85 -1.96
CA ARG A 28 -5.53 -15.80 -2.75
C ARG A 28 -6.11 -15.17 -4.02
N VAL A 29 -5.25 -14.99 -5.01
CA VAL A 29 -5.59 -14.37 -6.31
C VAL A 29 -6.68 -15.12 -7.09
N ASP A 30 -6.84 -16.41 -6.84
CA ASP A 30 -7.81 -17.28 -7.51
C ASP A 30 -9.27 -16.93 -7.19
N VAL A 31 -9.54 -16.37 -6.01
CA VAL A 31 -10.92 -16.05 -5.57
C VAL A 31 -11.27 -14.57 -5.64
N ILE A 32 -10.29 -13.67 -5.66
CA ILE A 32 -10.53 -12.21 -5.68
C ILE A 32 -11.48 -11.82 -6.83
N PRO A 33 -11.28 -12.28 -8.08
CA PRO A 33 -12.17 -11.89 -9.19
C PRO A 33 -13.62 -12.34 -8.96
N ALA A 34 -13.82 -13.55 -8.45
CA ALA A 34 -15.14 -14.10 -8.19
C ALA A 34 -15.86 -13.33 -7.06
N LEU A 35 -15.13 -12.93 -6.02
CA LEU A 35 -15.69 -12.15 -4.92
C LEU A 35 -16.10 -10.74 -5.37
N LEU A 36 -15.27 -10.08 -6.18
CA LEU A 36 -15.58 -8.79 -6.77
C LEU A 36 -16.79 -8.88 -7.72
N GLN A 37 -16.84 -9.90 -8.58
CA GLN A 37 -17.99 -10.16 -9.46
C GLN A 37 -19.28 -10.45 -8.68
N ALA A 38 -19.18 -11.09 -7.52
CA ALA A 38 -20.31 -11.35 -6.63
C ALA A 38 -20.78 -10.10 -5.85
N GLY A 39 -20.08 -8.97 -5.97
CA GLY A 39 -20.47 -7.70 -5.37
C GLY A 39 -19.77 -7.37 -4.04
N ALA A 40 -18.62 -8.00 -3.74
CA ALA A 40 -17.74 -7.47 -2.69
C ALA A 40 -17.20 -6.09 -3.10
N ASP A 41 -17.14 -5.17 -2.15
CA ASP A 41 -16.66 -3.80 -2.38
C ASP A 41 -15.13 -3.75 -2.28
N ILE A 42 -14.48 -3.36 -3.37
CA ILE A 42 -13.03 -3.24 -3.46
C ILE A 42 -12.46 -2.09 -2.60
N GLY A 43 -13.29 -1.07 -2.31
CA GLY A 43 -12.92 0.11 -1.52
C GLY A 43 -13.36 0.03 -0.06
N ALA A 44 -14.09 -1.00 0.36
CA ALA A 44 -14.48 -1.14 1.76
C ALA A 44 -13.28 -1.48 2.67
N SER A 45 -13.35 -1.03 3.91
CA SER A 45 -12.35 -1.23 4.96
C SER A 45 -12.78 -2.31 5.97
N ASP A 46 -11.82 -3.10 6.47
CA ASP A 46 -12.08 -4.03 7.57
C ASP A 46 -12.25 -3.29 8.91
N ALA A 47 -12.53 -4.02 10.00
CA ALA A 47 -12.74 -3.41 11.32
C ALA A 47 -11.51 -2.66 11.89
N LYS A 48 -10.34 -2.77 11.25
CA LYS A 48 -9.12 -2.02 11.58
C LYS A 48 -8.87 -0.86 10.61
N GLY A 49 -9.78 -0.63 9.68
CA GLY A 49 -9.68 0.41 8.67
C GLY A 49 -8.89 0.00 7.42
N TYR A 50 -8.52 -1.27 7.24
CA TYR A 50 -7.70 -1.67 6.09
C TYR A 50 -8.53 -2.09 4.89
N THR A 51 -8.23 -1.52 3.72
CA THR A 51 -8.80 -1.95 2.43
C THR A 51 -8.17 -3.28 1.98
N PRO A 52 -8.78 -4.01 1.02
CA PRO A 52 -8.16 -5.18 0.40
C PRO A 52 -6.77 -4.87 -0.16
N LEU A 53 -6.60 -3.70 -0.79
CA LEU A 53 -5.31 -3.28 -1.36
C LEU A 53 -4.24 -3.12 -0.26
N ILE A 54 -4.58 -2.47 0.86
CA ILE A 54 -3.65 -2.33 1.98
C ILE A 54 -3.30 -3.70 2.57
N LEU A 55 -4.29 -4.59 2.74
CA LEU A 55 -4.06 -5.94 3.26
C LEU A 55 -3.12 -6.76 2.38
N ALA A 56 -3.34 -6.81 1.07
CA ALA A 56 -2.47 -7.54 0.15
C ALA A 56 -1.05 -6.96 0.13
N SER A 57 -0.95 -5.62 0.06
CA SER A 57 0.32 -4.93 -0.07
C SER A 57 1.15 -5.02 1.22
N TYR A 58 0.53 -4.84 2.39
CA TYR A 58 1.19 -4.94 3.70
C TYR A 58 1.69 -6.35 4.03
N ASN A 59 1.14 -7.39 3.38
CA ASN A 59 1.60 -8.78 3.51
C ASN A 59 2.52 -9.21 2.35
N GLY A 60 2.87 -8.30 1.43
CA GLY A 60 3.83 -8.56 0.36
C GLY A 60 3.28 -9.39 -0.80
N HIS A 61 1.96 -9.48 -0.95
CA HIS A 61 1.33 -10.30 -1.98
C HIS A 61 1.28 -9.57 -3.33
N GLU A 62 2.41 -9.51 -4.03
CA GLU A 62 2.58 -8.82 -5.33
C GLU A 62 1.45 -9.09 -6.33
N ALA A 63 1.12 -10.36 -6.57
CA ALA A 63 0.07 -10.74 -7.52
C ALA A 63 -1.34 -10.30 -7.09
N ALA A 64 -1.63 -10.33 -5.78
CA ALA A 64 -2.92 -9.86 -5.26
C ALA A 64 -3.01 -8.34 -5.29
N THR A 65 -1.93 -7.63 -4.97
CA THR A 65 -1.84 -6.17 -5.11
C THR A 65 -2.07 -5.75 -6.56
N ALA A 66 -1.35 -6.35 -7.52
CA ALA A 66 -1.51 -6.04 -8.94
C ALA A 66 -2.94 -6.31 -9.43
N LEU A 67 -3.54 -7.43 -9.00
CA LEU A 67 -4.90 -7.78 -9.37
C LEU A 67 -5.92 -6.78 -8.82
N LEU A 68 -5.80 -6.37 -7.55
CA LEU A 68 -6.70 -5.38 -6.95
C LEU A 68 -6.58 -4.01 -7.64
N LEU A 69 -5.36 -3.56 -7.94
CA LEU A 69 -5.13 -2.34 -8.72
C LEU A 69 -5.77 -2.42 -10.10
N SER A 70 -5.61 -3.54 -10.82
CA SER A 70 -6.23 -3.73 -12.14
C SER A 70 -7.76 -3.76 -12.12
N ASN A 71 -8.37 -4.03 -10.95
CA ASN A 71 -9.82 -3.98 -10.75
C ASN A 71 -10.29 -2.64 -10.17
N GLY A 72 -9.44 -1.61 -10.16
CA GLY A 72 -9.81 -0.24 -9.79
C GLY A 72 -9.79 0.05 -8.30
N ALA A 73 -9.02 -0.71 -7.50
CA ALA A 73 -8.74 -0.31 -6.14
C ALA A 73 -8.06 1.07 -6.12
N ASP A 74 -8.54 1.98 -5.28
CA ASP A 74 -7.91 3.29 -5.09
C ASP A 74 -6.55 3.10 -4.42
N VAL A 75 -5.49 3.46 -5.14
CA VAL A 75 -4.08 3.26 -4.74
C VAL A 75 -3.71 4.10 -3.52
N ASP A 76 -4.34 5.25 -3.34
CA ASP A 76 -4.05 6.20 -2.27
C ASP A 76 -5.11 6.20 -1.16
N GLN A 77 -6.09 5.29 -1.22
CA GLN A 77 -7.04 5.13 -0.12
C GLN A 77 -6.28 4.76 1.15
N ALA A 78 -6.45 5.61 2.17
CA ALA A 78 -5.76 5.50 3.43
C ALA A 78 -6.55 4.68 4.46
N ASP A 79 -5.85 4.01 5.38
CA ASP A 79 -6.49 3.32 6.49
C ASP A 79 -7.17 4.32 7.45
N GLU A 80 -8.30 3.93 8.02
CA GLU A 80 -9.09 4.82 8.90
C GLU A 80 -8.41 5.14 10.24
N GLY A 81 -7.48 4.30 10.70
CA GLY A 81 -6.90 4.43 12.03
C GLY A 81 -5.77 5.46 12.10
N ARG A 82 -4.81 5.34 11.19
CA ARG A 82 -3.58 6.15 11.15
C ARG A 82 -3.45 6.97 9.87
N GLY A 83 -4.30 6.74 8.88
CA GLY A 83 -4.21 7.41 7.59
C GLY A 83 -3.04 6.91 6.74
N ASN A 84 -2.57 5.66 6.90
CA ASN A 84 -1.52 5.16 6.03
C ASN A 84 -2.09 4.64 4.71
N THR A 85 -1.41 4.96 3.62
CA THR A 85 -1.67 4.33 2.32
C THR A 85 -0.98 2.97 2.24
N ALA A 86 -1.32 2.17 1.23
CA ALA A 86 -0.64 0.90 0.95
C ALA A 86 0.88 1.10 0.77
N LEU A 87 1.28 2.19 0.10
CA LEU A 87 2.69 2.51 -0.16
C LEU A 87 3.48 2.74 1.13
N MET A 88 2.90 3.39 2.14
CA MET A 88 3.54 3.57 3.46
C MET A 88 3.71 2.24 4.19
N GLY A 89 2.70 1.38 4.16
CA GLY A 89 2.76 0.04 4.76
C GLY A 89 3.85 -0.82 4.12
N VAL A 90 3.96 -0.77 2.80
CA VAL A 90 5.00 -1.45 2.03
C VAL A 90 6.39 -0.87 2.29
N ALA A 91 6.51 0.46 2.35
CA ALA A 91 7.76 1.13 2.67
C ALA A 91 8.24 0.83 4.10
N PHE A 92 7.33 0.63 5.05
CA PHE A 92 7.65 0.12 6.39
C PHE A 92 8.17 -1.33 6.34
N LYS A 93 7.56 -2.19 5.52
CA LYS A 93 7.90 -3.62 5.42
C LYS A 93 9.12 -3.94 4.57
N GLY A 94 9.47 -3.10 3.59
CA GLY A 94 10.57 -3.36 2.67
C GLY A 94 10.20 -4.20 1.44
N TYR A 95 8.93 -4.24 1.02
CA TYR A 95 8.52 -5.01 -0.17
C TYR A 95 8.74 -4.23 -1.47
N GLU A 96 9.95 -4.32 -2.00
CA GLU A 96 10.43 -3.52 -3.14
C GLU A 96 9.56 -3.63 -4.39
N HIS A 97 9.18 -4.84 -4.82
CA HIS A 97 8.35 -5.01 -6.02
C HIS A 97 6.92 -4.51 -5.80
N VAL A 98 6.36 -4.69 -4.60
CA VAL A 98 5.03 -4.15 -4.27
C VAL A 98 5.07 -2.61 -4.27
N ALA A 99 6.16 -2.01 -3.79
CA ALA A 99 6.35 -0.56 -3.82
C ALA A 99 6.37 -0.06 -5.27
N ALA A 100 7.10 -0.76 -6.14
CA ALA A 100 7.14 -0.45 -7.56
C ALA A 100 5.74 -0.56 -8.19
N LEU A 101 4.98 -1.63 -7.93
CA LEU A 101 3.62 -1.79 -8.44
C LEU A 101 2.69 -0.63 -8.03
N LEU A 102 2.76 -0.20 -6.77
CA LEU A 102 1.93 0.91 -6.28
C LEU A 102 2.32 2.24 -6.94
N LEU A 103 3.62 2.53 -7.06
CA LEU A 103 4.13 3.73 -7.72
C LEU A 103 3.80 3.74 -9.22
N ASP A 104 3.96 2.60 -9.91
CA ASP A 104 3.60 2.44 -11.32
C ASP A 104 2.08 2.59 -11.55
N ALA A 105 1.26 2.28 -10.53
CA ALA A 105 -0.18 2.52 -10.52
C ALA A 105 -0.57 3.96 -10.12
N GLY A 106 0.41 4.85 -9.90
CA GLY A 106 0.18 6.27 -9.64
C GLY A 106 0.04 6.65 -8.17
N ALA A 107 0.48 5.81 -7.23
CA ALA A 107 0.52 6.17 -5.81
C ALA A 107 1.26 7.49 -5.59
N LEU A 108 0.69 8.38 -4.78
CA LEU A 108 1.31 9.66 -4.45
C LEU A 108 2.50 9.43 -3.50
N PRO A 109 3.75 9.67 -3.94
CA PRO A 109 4.94 9.38 -3.11
C PRO A 109 5.02 10.24 -1.85
N ASP A 110 4.44 11.46 -1.91
CA ASP A 110 4.38 12.42 -0.81
C ASP A 110 3.03 12.44 -0.08
N ALA A 111 2.19 11.41 -0.26
CA ALA A 111 1.02 11.21 0.61
C ALA A 111 1.46 11.23 2.09
N ARG A 112 0.59 11.72 2.96
CA ARG A 112 0.89 11.95 4.38
C ARG A 112 -0.16 11.31 5.26
N ASN A 113 0.28 10.54 6.25
CA ASN A 113 -0.61 9.97 7.26
C ASN A 113 -1.01 11.00 8.33
N ASN A 114 -1.76 10.59 9.34
CA ASN A 114 -2.24 11.47 10.42
C ASN A 114 -1.10 12.09 11.25
N ALA A 115 0.09 11.48 11.24
CA ALA A 115 1.29 12.02 11.87
C ALA A 115 2.15 12.86 10.90
N GLY A 116 1.69 13.09 9.67
CA GLY A 116 2.44 13.79 8.63
C GLY A 116 3.59 12.97 8.04
N GLN A 117 3.64 11.66 8.29
CA GLN A 117 4.73 10.83 7.80
C GLN A 117 4.48 10.40 6.34
N THR A 118 5.54 10.33 5.55
CA THR A 118 5.52 9.86 4.15
C THR A 118 6.10 8.44 4.03
N ALA A 119 5.88 7.79 2.88
CA ALA A 119 6.51 6.51 2.58
C ALA A 119 8.04 6.60 2.59
N LEU A 120 8.61 7.73 2.16
CA LEU A 120 10.06 7.95 2.14
C LEU A 120 10.65 7.98 3.55
N MET A 121 9.94 8.59 4.52
CA MET A 121 10.35 8.56 5.93
C MET A 121 10.37 7.14 6.47
N MET A 122 9.35 6.32 6.15
CA MET A 122 9.30 4.92 6.58
C MET A 122 10.46 4.11 5.97
N ALA A 123 10.66 4.20 4.65
CA ALA A 123 11.73 3.45 3.98
C ALA A 123 13.13 3.87 4.50
N ALA A 124 13.35 5.16 4.74
CA ALA A 124 14.59 5.65 5.34
C ALA A 124 14.76 5.18 6.79
N LEU A 125 13.69 5.19 7.59
CA LEU A 125 13.69 4.71 8.96
C LEU A 125 14.07 3.22 9.05
N PHE A 126 13.62 2.40 8.11
CA PHE A 126 13.90 0.96 8.16
C PHE A 126 15.05 0.51 7.26
N GLY A 127 15.76 1.46 6.63
CA GLY A 127 16.96 1.17 5.83
C GLY A 127 16.67 0.52 4.47
N HIS A 128 15.47 0.70 3.92
CA HIS A 128 15.05 0.08 2.65
C HIS A 128 15.53 0.91 1.46
N HIS A 129 16.82 0.80 1.14
CA HIS A 129 17.51 1.62 0.13
C HIS A 129 16.86 1.58 -1.26
N ALA A 130 16.42 0.42 -1.75
CA ALA A 130 15.81 0.32 -3.07
C ALA A 130 14.44 1.02 -3.13
N ILE A 131 13.65 0.96 -2.05
CA ILE A 131 12.38 1.70 -1.96
C ILE A 131 12.64 3.20 -1.92
N VAL A 132 13.66 3.65 -1.18
CA VAL A 132 14.10 5.05 -1.17
C VAL A 132 14.46 5.52 -2.57
N ASP A 133 15.26 4.76 -3.31
CA ASP A 133 15.63 5.11 -4.69
C ASP A 133 14.39 5.22 -5.59
N ARG A 134 13.42 4.29 -5.46
CA ARG A 134 12.18 4.32 -6.26
C ARG A 134 11.26 5.50 -5.91
N LEU A 135 11.12 5.81 -4.62
CA LEU A 135 10.34 6.96 -4.17
C LEU A 135 10.95 8.27 -4.66
N LEU A 136 12.27 8.43 -4.54
CA LEU A 136 13.00 9.58 -5.04
C LEU A 136 12.88 9.72 -6.57
N ALA A 137 13.01 8.62 -7.31
CA ALA A 137 12.80 8.62 -8.76
C ALA A 137 11.36 8.96 -9.16
N SER A 138 10.40 8.74 -8.26
CA SER A 138 8.99 9.12 -8.45
C SER A 138 8.68 10.54 -7.96
N GLY A 139 9.68 11.30 -7.52
CA GLY A 139 9.54 12.70 -7.12
C GLY A 139 9.24 12.94 -5.65
N ALA A 140 9.43 11.95 -4.76
CA ALA A 140 9.28 12.14 -3.32
C ALA A 140 10.21 13.24 -2.79
N ASP A 141 9.70 14.15 -1.96
CA ASP A 141 10.50 15.21 -1.33
C ASP A 141 11.25 14.69 -0.08
N PRO A 142 12.59 14.57 -0.11
CA PRO A 142 13.37 14.15 1.05
C PRO A 142 13.39 15.18 2.19
N HIS A 143 12.96 16.42 1.94
CA HIS A 143 12.86 17.50 2.91
C HIS A 143 11.49 17.64 3.56
N ALA A 144 10.47 16.94 3.06
CA ALA A 144 9.15 16.91 3.68
C ALA A 144 9.30 16.53 5.16
N ARG A 145 8.60 17.26 6.04
CA ARG A 145 8.70 17.09 7.49
C ARG A 145 7.40 16.59 8.06
N ASP A 146 7.44 15.64 8.99
CA ASP A 146 6.28 15.21 9.78
C ASP A 146 5.91 16.25 10.87
N ILE A 147 4.89 15.97 11.68
CA ILE A 147 4.46 16.89 12.75
C ILE A 147 5.52 17.09 13.85
N ALA A 148 6.50 16.19 13.93
CA ALA A 148 7.60 16.24 14.88
C ALA A 148 8.88 16.82 14.23
N GLU A 149 8.74 17.50 13.08
CA GLU A 149 9.83 18.11 12.31
C GLU A 149 10.87 17.11 11.78
N ASN A 150 10.54 15.81 11.74
CA ASN A 150 11.41 14.80 11.16
C ASN A 150 11.19 14.70 9.66
N SER A 151 12.28 14.56 8.92
CA SER A 151 12.32 14.23 7.49
C SER A 151 13.00 12.86 7.31
N ALA A 152 12.92 12.30 6.10
CA ALA A 152 13.67 11.08 5.77
C ALA A 152 15.16 11.25 6.05
N ILE A 153 15.71 12.44 5.77
CA ILE A 153 17.11 12.79 6.04
C ILE A 153 17.42 12.78 7.53
N THR A 154 16.61 13.44 8.36
CA THR A 154 16.91 13.54 9.80
C THR A 154 16.78 12.19 10.48
N VAL A 155 15.84 11.36 10.05
CA VAL A 155 15.69 9.98 10.51
C VAL A 155 16.91 9.13 10.12
N ALA A 156 17.38 9.20 8.88
CA ALA A 156 18.57 8.47 8.44
C ALA A 156 19.82 8.89 9.23
N LYS A 157 19.97 10.19 9.51
CA LYS A 157 21.05 10.73 10.37
C LYS A 157 20.96 10.23 11.80
N ALA A 158 19.77 10.23 12.39
CA ALA A 158 19.57 9.77 13.77
C ALA A 158 19.95 8.29 13.97
N GLN A 159 19.87 7.50 12.90
CA GLN A 159 20.31 6.10 12.88
C GLN A 159 21.78 5.88 12.53
N GLY A 160 22.52 6.94 12.15
CA GLY A 160 23.90 6.81 11.67
C GLY A 160 24.02 6.09 10.33
N ASN A 161 22.97 6.09 9.50
CA ASN A 161 22.99 5.45 8.18
C ASN A 161 23.51 6.43 7.12
N ASP A 162 24.83 6.62 7.08
CA ASP A 162 25.49 7.57 6.16
C ASP A 162 25.23 7.26 4.67
N ALA A 163 25.09 5.99 4.32
CA ALA A 163 24.75 5.57 2.97
C ALA A 163 23.33 6.03 2.58
N MET A 164 22.37 5.93 3.51
CA MET A 164 21.01 6.42 3.29
C MET A 164 20.97 7.95 3.21
N VAL A 165 21.71 8.65 4.08
CA VAL A 165 21.83 10.11 4.02
C VAL A 165 22.39 10.54 2.67
N SER A 166 23.43 9.86 2.19
CA SER A 166 24.03 10.15 0.88
C SER A 166 23.03 9.99 -0.26
N ARG A 167 22.21 8.93 -0.23
CA ARG A 167 21.14 8.72 -1.23
C ARG A 167 20.08 9.82 -1.19
N LEU A 168 19.55 10.13 -0.01
CA LEU A 168 18.52 11.16 0.17
C LEU A 168 18.99 12.56 -0.22
N MET A 169 20.29 12.85 -0.10
CA MET A 169 20.89 14.12 -0.52
C MET A 169 21.31 14.14 -1.99
N SER A 170 21.40 12.97 -2.64
CA SER A 170 21.86 12.88 -4.03
C SER A 170 20.85 13.44 -5.04
N VAL A 171 19.60 13.64 -4.63
CA VAL A 171 18.55 14.27 -5.44
C VAL A 171 18.61 15.78 -5.23
N GLN A 172 19.64 16.40 -5.77
CA GLN A 172 19.71 17.85 -5.94
C GLN A 172 19.85 18.17 -7.42
N ILE A 173 18.87 18.91 -7.93
CA ILE A 173 18.89 19.78 -9.12
C ILE A 173 18.57 19.08 -10.46
N LEU A 174 17.35 19.32 -10.95
CA LEU A 174 17.12 19.91 -12.27
C LEU A 174 16.26 21.16 -12.11
#